data_AF-A0A850PE49-F1
#
_entry.id   AF-A0A850PE49-F1
#
_cell.length_a   1.000
_cell.length_b   1.000
_cell.length_c   1.000
_cell.angle_alpha   90.00
_cell.angle_beta   90.00
_cell.angle_gamma   90.00
#
_symmetry.space_group_name_H-M   'P 1'
#
loop_
_entity.id
_entity.type
_entity.pdbx_description
1 polymer ?
#
loop_
_entity_poly.entity_id
_entity_poly.type
_entity_poly.pdbx_seq_one_letter_code
_entity_poly.pdbx_strand_id
1 'polypeptide(L)'
;MHPLAIEEQAWTAPCMRDPDRWITIADDGAKALCRACPRRWQCAREACVTPGAEGLWAGIVLPRGGRNRQFALRQLRSLAERNGLSVRKR
;
A
#
# COMPACT_ATOMS: atom_id res chain seq x y z
N MET A 1 26.06 28.04 12.59
CA MET A 1 24.82 27.70 11.85
C MET A 1 25.02 26.32 11.23
N HIS A 2 24.58 25.28 11.93
CA HIS A 2 24.53 23.94 11.33
C HIS A 2 23.35 23.93 10.35
N PRO A 3 23.55 23.57 9.06
CA PRO A 3 22.41 23.33 8.20
C PRO A 3 21.67 22.15 8.80
N LEU A 4 20.40 22.36 9.15
CA LEU A 4 19.48 21.27 9.43
C LEU A 4 19.40 20.48 8.14
N ALA A 5 20.25 19.46 8.02
CA ALA A 5 20.04 18.37 7.10
C ALA A 5 18.67 17.83 7.49
N ILE A 6 17.66 18.21 6.71
CA ILE A 6 16.41 17.47 6.67
C ILE A 6 16.88 16.10 6.17
N GLU A 7 17.22 15.22 7.10
CA GLU A 7 17.22 13.79 6.87
C GLU A 7 15.77 13.49 6.51
N GLU A 8 15.45 13.73 5.25
CA GLU A 8 14.41 13.05 4.52
C GLU A 8 14.80 11.58 4.63
N GLN A 9 14.51 10.99 5.79
CA GLN A 9 14.57 9.56 6.00
C GLN A 9 13.70 9.02 4.88
N ALA A 10 14.37 8.52 3.84
CA ALA A 10 13.76 7.83 2.74
C ALA A 10 13.03 6.67 3.39
N TRP A 11 11.77 6.90 3.76
CA TRP A 11 10.98 5.98 4.55
C TRP A 11 10.76 4.79 3.64
N THR A 12 11.66 3.82 3.74
CA THR A 12 11.61 2.61 2.95
C THR A 12 10.37 1.90 3.41
N ALA A 13 9.40 1.79 2.51
CA ALA A 13 8.17 1.09 2.83
C ALA A 13 8.54 -0.29 3.40
N PRO A 14 7.91 -0.77 4.48
CA PRO A 14 8.26 -2.05 5.10
C PRO A 14 8.24 -3.22 4.10
N CYS A 15 7.47 -3.09 3.02
CA CYS A 15 7.42 -4.01 1.90
C CYS A 15 8.68 -4.03 1.01
N MET A 16 9.47 -2.97 0.98
CA MET A 16 10.75 -2.92 0.25
C MET A 16 11.92 -3.45 1.09
N ARG A 17 11.77 -3.53 2.42
CA ARG A 17 12.82 -4.06 3.31
C ARG A 17 12.92 -5.59 3.30
N ASP A 18 11.82 -6.28 3.01
CA ASP A 18 11.75 -7.74 3.00
C ASP A 18 10.66 -8.21 2.03
N PRO A 19 10.90 -8.21 0.71
CA PRO A 19 9.86 -8.45 -0.30
C PRO A 19 9.26 -9.87 -0.23
N ASP A 20 10.03 -10.88 0.15
CA ASP A 20 9.58 -12.28 0.23
C ASP A 20 8.44 -12.48 1.23
N ARG A 21 8.44 -11.70 2.32
CA ARG A 21 7.41 -11.75 3.36
C ARG A 21 6.03 -11.27 2.86
N TRP A 22 5.99 -10.35 1.90
CA TRP A 22 4.75 -9.75 1.39
C TRP A 22 4.15 -10.51 0.21
N ILE A 23 4.99 -11.28 -0.50
CA ILE A 23 4.59 -12.08 -1.65
C ILE A 23 4.09 -13.47 -1.22
N THR A 24 4.72 -14.06 -0.19
CA THR A 24 4.54 -15.51 0.09
C THR A 24 3.50 -15.81 1.17
N ILE A 25 3.41 -14.99 2.22
CA ILE A 25 2.62 -15.34 3.42
C ILE A 25 1.45 -14.37 3.64
N ALA A 26 1.62 -13.08 3.31
CA ALA A 26 0.61 -12.03 3.54
C ALA A 26 -0.09 -12.18 4.92
N ASP A 27 0.71 -12.48 5.94
CA ASP A 27 0.27 -12.78 7.30
C ASP A 27 -0.35 -11.54 7.98
N ASP A 28 -1.01 -11.77 9.12
CA ASP A 28 -1.57 -10.67 9.90
C ASP A 28 -0.48 -9.72 10.45
N GLY A 29 0.76 -10.21 10.58
CA GLY A 29 1.94 -9.40 10.89
C GLY A 29 2.30 -8.41 9.78
N ALA A 30 2.34 -8.84 8.52
CA ALA A 30 2.57 -7.98 7.37
C ALA A 30 1.42 -6.97 7.21
N LYS A 31 0.17 -7.39 7.45
CA LYS A 31 -0.98 -6.44 7.46
C LYS A 31 -0.79 -5.36 8.52
N ALA A 32 -0.34 -5.71 9.72
CA ALA A 32 -0.09 -4.75 10.79
C ALA A 32 1.01 -3.76 10.42
N LEU A 33 2.14 -4.24 9.88
CA LEU A 33 3.23 -3.38 9.38
C LEU A 33 2.78 -2.47 8.24
N CYS A 34 1.90 -2.95 7.35
CA CYS A 34 1.37 -2.16 6.25
C CYS A 34 0.48 -1.03 6.75
N ARG A 35 -0.30 -1.30 7.80
CA ARG A 35 -1.18 -0.32 8.43
C ARG A 35 -0.40 0.75 9.18
N ALA A 36 0.77 0.42 9.72
CA ALA A 36 1.68 1.36 10.37
C ALA A 36 2.48 2.23 9.39
N CYS A 37 2.48 1.90 8.09
CA CYS A 37 3.22 2.68 7.09
C CYS A 37 2.56 4.05 6.87
N PRO A 38 3.30 5.17 6.95
CA PRO A 38 2.75 6.52 6.74
C PRO A 38 2.26 6.72 5.30
N ARG A 39 2.79 5.96 4.34
CA ARG A 39 2.37 5.98 2.92
C ARG A 39 1.23 5.01 2.60
N ARG A 40 0.57 4.44 3.60
CA ARG A 40 -0.53 3.47 3.43
C ARG A 40 -1.57 3.94 2.41
N TRP A 41 -1.99 5.20 2.48
CA TRP A 41 -3.02 5.73 1.58
C TRP A 41 -2.51 5.91 0.14
N GLN A 42 -1.24 6.27 -0.05
CA GLN A 42 -0.62 6.33 -1.38
C GLN A 42 -0.53 4.93 -1.98
N CYS A 43 -0.09 3.95 -1.19
CA CYS A 43 -0.08 2.53 -1.59
C CYS A 43 -1.48 2.07 -2.03
N ALA A 44 -2.53 2.46 -1.30
CA ALA A 44 -3.91 2.11 -1.67
C ALA A 44 -4.35 2.71 -3.03
N ARG A 45 -3.97 3.96 -3.29
CA ARG A 45 -4.20 4.62 -4.57
C ARG A 45 -3.44 3.93 -5.71
N GLU A 46 -2.15 3.64 -5.49
CA GLU A 46 -1.28 2.97 -6.46
C GLU A 46 -1.85 1.61 -6.87
N ALA A 47 -2.29 0.80 -5.91
CA ALA A 47 -2.93 -0.49 -6.17
C ALA A 47 -4.10 -0.41 -7.15
N CYS A 48 -4.83 0.71 -7.13
CA CYS A 48 -6.01 0.90 -7.96
C CYS A 48 -5.69 1.45 -9.36
N VAL A 49 -4.55 2.11 -9.55
CA VAL A 49 -4.11 2.64 -10.85
C VAL A 49 -3.15 1.69 -11.57
N THR A 50 -2.44 0.84 -10.83
CA THR A 50 -1.50 -0.15 -11.37
C THR A 50 -2.26 -1.35 -11.97
N PRO A 51 -2.15 -1.59 -13.29
CA PRO A 51 -2.68 -2.79 -13.91
C PRO A 51 -1.97 -4.03 -13.36
N GLY A 52 -2.73 -5.09 -13.04
CA GLY A 52 -2.13 -6.33 -12.51
C GLY A 52 -1.56 -6.21 -11.09
N ALA A 53 -1.92 -5.18 -10.31
CA ALA A 53 -1.55 -5.12 -8.90
C ALA A 53 -2.05 -6.36 -8.15
N GLU A 54 -1.18 -7.04 -7.41
CA GLU A 54 -1.43 -8.27 -6.66
C GLU A 54 -0.67 -8.25 -5.33
N GLY A 55 -1.07 -9.08 -4.38
CA GLY A 55 -0.42 -9.18 -3.06
C GLY A 55 -0.98 -8.19 -2.04
N LEU A 56 -0.22 -7.87 -1.00
CA LEU A 56 -0.69 -7.04 0.11
C LEU A 56 -0.46 -5.54 -0.14
N TRP A 57 -1.55 -4.77 -0.23
CA TRP A 57 -1.54 -3.32 -0.45
C TRP A 57 -2.27 -2.61 0.67
N ALA A 58 -1.64 -1.62 1.31
CA ALA A 58 -2.26 -0.81 2.38
C ALA A 58 -2.95 -1.61 3.52
N GLY A 59 -2.52 -2.85 3.76
CA GLY A 59 -3.11 -3.78 4.72
C GLY A 59 -4.27 -4.63 4.20
N ILE A 60 -4.50 -4.66 2.88
CA ILE A 60 -5.55 -5.42 2.18
C ILE A 60 -4.89 -6.35 1.15
N VAL A 61 -5.24 -7.63 1.18
CA VAL A 61 -4.76 -8.60 0.18
C VAL A 61 -5.55 -8.41 -1.11
N LEU A 62 -4.84 -8.15 -2.20
CA LEU A 62 -5.36 -8.00 -3.55
C LEU A 62 -5.07 -9.27 -4.35
N PRO A 63 -6.08 -10.15 -4.54
CA PRO A 63 -5.88 -11.39 -5.30
C PRO A 63 -5.75 -11.11 -6.80
N ARG A 64 -5.08 -12.02 -7.50
CA ARG A 64 -4.90 -12.01 -8.97
C ARG A 64 -6.19 -11.80 -9.76
N GLY A 65 -7.29 -12.39 -9.31
CA GLY A 65 -8.58 -12.28 -10.00
C GLY A 65 -9.78 -12.61 -9.13
N GLY A 66 -10.96 -12.59 -9.77
CA GLY A 66 -12.23 -12.96 -9.16
C GLY A 66 -12.97 -11.82 -8.45
N ARG A 67 -14.12 -12.15 -7.85
CA ARG A 67 -15.00 -11.20 -7.15
C ARG A 67 -14.31 -10.55 -5.95
N ASN A 68 -13.44 -11.29 -5.27
CA ASN A 68 -12.64 -10.81 -4.14
C ASN A 68 -11.69 -9.68 -4.54
N ARG A 69 -11.16 -9.70 -5.78
CA ARG A 69 -10.32 -8.62 -6.32
C ARG A 69 -11.07 -7.31 -6.40
N GLN A 70 -12.29 -7.33 -6.95
CA GLN A 70 -13.10 -6.12 -7.06
C GLN A 70 -13.48 -5.55 -5.68
N PHE A 71 -13.75 -6.43 -4.71
CA PHE A 71 -14.02 -6.02 -3.33
C PHE A 71 -12.78 -5.36 -2.70
N ALA A 72 -11.61 -5.98 -2.82
CA ALA A 72 -10.34 -5.42 -2.35
C ALA A 72 -10.04 -4.05 -2.99
N LEU A 73 -10.22 -3.92 -4.31
CA LEU A 73 -10.04 -2.63 -5.02
C LEU A 73 -11.00 -1.55 -4.54
N ARG A 74 -12.26 -1.88 -4.24
CA ARG A 74 -13.21 -0.93 -3.66
C ARG A 74 -12.78 -0.48 -2.27
N GLN A 75 -12.29 -1.39 -1.43
CA GLN A 75 -11.77 -1.05 -0.11
C GLN A 75 -10.53 -0.14 -0.20
N LEU A 76 -9.59 -0.47 -1.10
CA LEU A 76 -8.39 0.32 -1.36
C LEU A 76 -8.75 1.74 -1.86
N ARG A 77 -9.70 1.83 -2.78
CA ARG A 77 -10.21 3.12 -3.28
C ARG A 77 -10.81 3.95 -2.15
N SER A 78 -11.71 3.39 -1.35
CA SER A 78 -12.31 4.11 -0.22
C SER A 78 -11.25 4.56 0.78
N LEU A 79 -10.24 3.73 1.03
CA LEU A 79 -9.13 4.06 1.93
C LEU A 79 -8.34 5.27 1.40
N ALA A 80 -7.98 5.27 0.13
CA ALA A 80 -7.27 6.39 -0.50
C ALA A 80 -8.11 7.69 -0.49
N GLU A 81 -9.37 7.60 -0.89
CA GLU A 81 -10.29 8.76 -0.98
C GLU A 81 -10.54 9.40 0.39
N ARG A 82 -10.66 8.61 1.46
CA ARG A 82 -10.78 9.13 2.85
C ARG A 82 -9.59 9.99 3.28
N ASN A 83 -8.44 9.82 2.65
CA ASN A 83 -7.23 10.61 2.91
C ASN A 83 -6.97 11.66 1.83
N GLY A 84 -7.97 12.00 1.02
CA GLY A 84 -7.88 12.99 -0.05
C GLY A 84 -7.09 12.52 -1.29
N LEU A 85 -6.69 11.26 -1.35
CA LEU A 85 -5.97 10.70 -2.50
C LEU A 85 -6.98 10.18 -3.52
N SER A 86 -7.28 11.02 -4.51
CA SER A 86 -8.20 10.67 -5.58
C SER A 86 -7.64 9.56 -6.48
N VAL A 87 -8.41 8.47 -6.59
CA VAL A 87 -8.12 7.30 -7.42
C VAL A 87 -8.80 7.50 -8.78
N ARG A 88 -8.39 8.55 -9.49
CA ARG A 88 -8.82 8.77 -10.86
C ARG A 88 -7.78 8.11 -11.77
N LYS A 89 -8.22 7.17 -12.62
CA LYS A 89 -7.39 6.69 -13.74
C LYS A 89 -7.05 7.91 -14.59
N ARG A 90 -5.75 8.24 -14.68
CA ARG A 90 -5.26 9.16 -15.71
C ARG A 90 -5.27 8.43 -17.05
#